data_AF-A0A7C4G3G4-F1
#
_entry.id   AF-A0A7C4G3G4-F1
#
_cell.length_a   1.000
_cell.length_b   1.000
_cell.length_c   1.000
_cell.angle_alpha   90.00
_cell.angle_beta   90.00
_cell.angle_gamma   90.00
#
_symmetry.space_group_name_H-M   'P 1'
#
loop_
_entity.id
_entity.type
_entity.pdbx_description
1 polymer ?
#
loop_
_entity_poly.entity_id
_entity_poly.type
_entity_poly.pdbx_seq_one_letter_code
_entity_poly.pdbx_strand_id
1 'polypeptide(L)'
;MVRLLLASLVPLCAFLALAQDIQSPNPKQRAKAAKELARQGSAAIPRLEALLKDPVVDVRIEAVKSLVEIGTVRSLNPLILATQDNDAEVQIRAADGLVNFYWPGYVQSGGLTSSLRRVGGAIRARFSDSNEIVIDPYIEVRPEVIAALGKLVRGGVSMESRANAARAVGVLRGRAALADLYQGLRSKDDTLIYECLMAVQKIREPSAGPQIQFLLRDLNEKIQVAAIETTGLLRNREALKDLYAIVDNPRTSRARKAALDAIAQMPDEANRPILSRFLSDRDDGLRGAAYEGLGRLRNPSDLAAIDAAFNAEKRMNVRLAQAFSLVKLGKREYSEFSPLRYLVNTLNSRSWRGVASGYLVELAREKEVRSVLHPVLRQGTKDEKIELCRILAQSGGEDSDAPLDELTKDSDTQVAQEALRALRSVRARAPKR
;
A
#
# COMPACT_ATOMS: atom_id res chain seq x y z
N MET A 1 37.73 -33.71 36.14
CA MET A 1 36.65 -32.86 36.69
C MET A 1 36.82 -31.35 36.47
N VAL A 2 38.02 -30.81 36.16
CA VAL A 2 38.24 -29.35 36.03
C VAL A 2 37.92 -28.78 34.62
N ARG A 3 37.93 -29.60 33.56
CA ARG A 3 37.64 -29.15 32.18
C ARG A 3 36.16 -28.97 31.83
N LEU A 4 35.21 -29.49 32.63
CA LEU A 4 33.77 -29.29 32.41
C LEU A 4 33.21 -28.02 33.07
N LEU A 5 33.94 -27.41 34.01
CA LEU A 5 33.52 -26.17 34.69
C LEU A 5 33.86 -24.90 33.90
N LEU A 6 34.92 -24.93 33.07
CA LEU A 6 35.35 -23.76 32.29
C LEU A 6 34.44 -23.47 31.08
N ALA A 7 33.79 -24.49 30.50
CA ALA A 7 32.88 -24.31 29.37
C ALA A 7 31.51 -23.71 29.75
N SER A 8 31.07 -23.85 31.01
CA SER A 8 29.84 -23.27 31.55
C SER A 8 30.05 -21.88 32.17
N LEU A 9 31.29 -21.49 32.47
CA LEU A 9 31.63 -20.19 33.06
C LEU A 9 31.74 -19.05 32.03
N VAL A 10 32.15 -19.32 30.80
CA VAL A 10 32.27 -18.31 29.73
C VAL A 10 30.94 -17.62 29.38
N PRO A 11 29.82 -18.34 29.15
CA PRO A 11 28.53 -17.69 28.90
C PRO A 11 28.01 -16.95 30.14
N LEU A 12 28.33 -17.42 31.36
CA LEU A 12 27.90 -16.78 32.61
C LEU A 12 28.66 -15.46 32.87
N CYS A 13 29.97 -15.42 32.64
CA CYS A 13 30.79 -14.22 32.75
C CYS A 13 30.43 -13.17 31.68
N ALA A 14 30.16 -13.59 30.44
CA ALA A 14 29.69 -12.68 29.39
C ALA A 14 28.29 -12.11 29.70
N PHE A 15 27.41 -12.92 30.31
CA PHE A 15 26.08 -12.48 30.73
C PHE A 15 26.12 -11.45 31.87
N LEU A 16 27.03 -11.66 32.84
CA LEU A 16 27.27 -10.73 33.96
C LEU A 16 27.96 -9.43 33.53
N ALA A 17 28.93 -9.49 32.61
CA ALA A 17 29.62 -8.30 32.08
C ALA A 17 28.64 -7.37 31.36
N LEU A 18 27.77 -7.91 30.50
CA LEU A 18 26.76 -7.11 29.81
C LEU A 18 25.71 -6.52 30.77
N ALA A 19 25.45 -7.18 31.91
CA ALA A 19 24.52 -6.68 32.93
C ALA A 19 25.09 -5.43 33.63
N GLN A 20 26.41 -5.37 33.80
CA GLN A 20 27.10 -4.19 34.27
C GLN A 20 27.15 -3.09 33.20
N ASP A 21 27.32 -3.45 31.91
CA ASP A 21 27.44 -2.47 30.83
C ASP A 21 26.14 -1.69 30.56
N ILE A 22 24.96 -2.29 30.75
CA ILE A 22 23.67 -1.56 30.67
C ILE A 22 23.45 -0.61 31.84
N GLN A 23 24.19 -0.75 32.94
CA GLN A 23 24.16 0.16 34.09
C GLN A 23 25.36 1.11 34.10
N SER A 24 26.21 1.09 33.07
CA SER A 24 27.38 1.96 32.99
C SER A 24 26.99 3.44 33.08
N PRO A 25 27.75 4.29 33.81
CA PRO A 25 27.53 5.73 33.79
C PRO A 25 27.72 6.34 32.39
N ASN A 26 28.49 5.67 31.52
CA ASN A 26 28.77 6.15 30.16
C ASN A 26 27.64 5.74 29.17
N PRO A 27 26.88 6.69 28.60
CA PRO A 27 25.79 6.37 27.68
C PRO A 27 26.26 5.65 26.41
N LYS A 28 27.49 5.90 25.93
CA LYS A 28 28.04 5.19 24.76
C LYS A 28 28.24 3.71 25.06
N GLN A 29 28.62 3.35 26.28
CA GLN A 29 28.76 1.95 26.70
C GLN A 29 27.38 1.29 26.81
N ARG A 30 26.38 1.98 27.38
CA ARG A 30 25.00 1.48 27.43
C ARG A 30 24.39 1.24 26.04
N ALA A 31 24.58 2.17 25.11
CA ALA A 31 24.15 2.00 23.72
C ALA A 31 24.87 0.81 23.05
N LYS A 32 26.18 0.68 23.23
CA LYS A 32 26.94 -0.48 22.73
C LYS A 32 26.41 -1.80 23.32
N ALA A 33 26.12 -1.82 24.62
CA ALA A 33 25.54 -2.98 25.29
C ALA A 33 24.15 -3.32 24.72
N ALA A 34 23.31 -2.33 24.42
CA ALA A 34 22.02 -2.53 23.74
C ALA A 34 22.20 -3.25 22.39
N LYS A 35 23.17 -2.80 21.58
CA LYS A 35 23.49 -3.42 20.30
C LYS A 35 23.99 -4.86 20.45
N GLU A 36 24.82 -5.13 21.46
CA GLU A 36 25.32 -6.49 21.74
C GLU A 36 24.21 -7.41 22.25
N LEU A 37 23.23 -6.88 22.97
CA LEU A 37 22.04 -7.60 23.42
C LEU A 37 21.19 -8.10 22.25
N ALA A 38 21.10 -7.39 21.13
CA ALA A 38 20.38 -7.86 19.93
C ALA A 38 20.89 -9.23 19.45
N ARG A 39 22.20 -9.49 19.56
CA ARG A 39 22.83 -10.76 19.14
C ARG A 39 22.42 -11.95 20.00
N GLN A 40 21.89 -11.71 21.21
CA GLN A 40 21.34 -12.74 22.07
C GLN A 40 19.89 -13.10 21.71
N GLY A 41 19.31 -12.42 20.72
CA GLY A 41 17.96 -12.67 20.23
C GLY A 41 16.89 -12.37 21.29
N SER A 42 15.78 -13.11 21.21
CA SER A 42 14.57 -12.83 21.99
C SER A 42 14.74 -12.88 23.52
N ALA A 43 15.79 -13.55 24.04
CA ALA A 43 16.06 -13.60 25.46
C ALA A 43 16.46 -12.23 26.05
N ALA A 44 17.02 -11.34 25.22
CA ALA A 44 17.48 -10.02 25.65
C ALA A 44 16.40 -8.93 25.66
N ILE A 45 15.19 -9.21 25.14
CA ILE A 45 14.10 -8.22 25.02
C ILE A 45 13.78 -7.53 26.35
N PRO A 46 13.65 -8.20 27.50
CA PRO A 46 13.37 -7.52 28.77
C PRO A 46 14.45 -6.51 29.18
N ARG A 47 15.71 -6.78 28.82
CA ARG A 47 16.84 -5.88 29.11
C ARG A 47 16.84 -4.68 28.17
N LEU A 48 16.50 -4.90 26.89
CA LEU A 48 16.31 -3.82 25.92
C LEU A 48 15.12 -2.92 26.28
N GLU A 49 14.03 -3.51 26.75
CA GLU A 49 12.85 -2.78 27.22
C GLU A 49 13.18 -1.84 28.40
N ALA A 50 14.06 -2.26 29.32
CA ALA A 50 14.54 -1.39 30.40
C ALA A 50 15.29 -0.15 29.87
N LEU A 51 16.06 -0.31 28.79
CA LEU A 51 16.80 0.79 28.15
C LEU A 51 15.90 1.78 27.40
N LEU A 52 14.63 1.46 27.15
CA LEU A 52 13.65 2.42 26.63
C LEU A 52 13.31 3.53 27.65
N LYS A 53 13.75 3.42 28.91
CA LYS A 53 13.59 4.46 29.93
C LYS A 53 14.88 5.22 30.21
N ASP A 54 15.92 5.01 29.42
CA ASP A 54 17.21 5.67 29.64
C ASP A 54 17.07 7.20 29.48
N PRO A 55 17.70 8.01 30.34
CA PRO A 55 17.64 9.47 30.21
C PRO A 55 18.28 9.97 28.90
N VAL A 56 19.19 9.21 28.30
CA VAL A 56 19.88 9.59 27.07
C VAL A 56 19.16 9.02 25.84
N VAL A 57 18.70 9.90 24.97
CA VAL A 57 17.96 9.58 23.74
C VAL A 57 18.70 8.57 22.87
N ASP A 58 20.02 8.72 22.69
CA ASP A 58 20.82 7.80 21.86
C ASP A 58 20.78 6.35 22.36
N VAL A 59 20.69 6.14 23.68
CA VAL A 59 20.58 4.80 24.27
C VAL A 59 19.20 4.21 23.97
N ARG A 60 18.14 5.02 24.10
CA ARG A 60 16.77 4.60 23.75
C ARG A 60 16.63 4.27 22.27
N ILE A 61 17.21 5.09 21.39
CA ILE A 61 17.28 4.85 19.95
C ILE A 61 17.94 3.50 19.66
N GLU A 62 19.09 3.21 20.27
CA GLU A 62 19.80 1.95 20.03
C GLU A 62 19.03 0.75 20.59
N ALA A 63 18.32 0.91 21.71
CA ALA A 63 17.42 -0.11 22.24
C ALA A 63 16.27 -0.41 21.26
N VAL A 64 15.63 0.62 20.67
CA VAL A 64 14.60 0.42 19.63
C VAL A 64 15.17 -0.28 18.41
N LYS A 65 16.32 0.15 17.88
CA LYS A 65 16.97 -0.52 16.74
C LYS A 65 17.22 -2.01 17.02
N SER A 66 17.71 -2.32 18.22
CA SER A 66 17.98 -3.68 18.67
C SER A 66 16.69 -4.52 18.74
N LEU A 67 15.58 -3.93 19.20
CA LEU A 67 14.26 -4.59 19.22
C LEU A 67 13.74 -4.89 17.81
N VAL A 68 13.95 -3.97 16.86
CA VAL A 68 13.61 -4.15 15.43
C VAL A 68 14.45 -5.24 14.80
N GLU A 69 15.75 -5.29 15.09
CA GLU A 69 16.68 -6.33 14.61
C GLU A 69 16.28 -7.72 15.12
N ILE A 70 15.88 -7.84 16.38
CA ILE A 70 15.37 -9.12 16.93
C ILE A 70 14.07 -9.53 16.23
N GLY A 71 13.15 -8.59 15.97
CA GLY A 71 12.02 -8.79 15.06
C GLY A 71 11.02 -9.89 15.42
N THR A 72 10.93 -10.33 16.68
CA THR A 72 9.97 -11.36 17.10
C THR A 72 8.69 -10.76 17.67
N VAL A 73 7.65 -11.58 17.84
CA VAL A 73 6.36 -11.16 18.46
C VAL A 73 6.56 -10.49 19.82
N ARG A 74 7.60 -10.90 20.57
CA ARG A 74 7.96 -10.33 21.88
C ARG A 74 8.48 -8.89 21.77
N SER A 75 9.00 -8.46 20.61
CA SER A 75 9.42 -7.07 20.38
C SER A 75 8.24 -6.10 20.24
N LEU A 76 7.02 -6.59 19.95
CA LEU A 76 5.87 -5.72 19.67
C LEU A 76 5.47 -4.86 20.87
N ASN A 77 5.44 -5.40 22.09
CA ASN A 77 5.04 -4.62 23.27
C ASN A 77 6.07 -3.51 23.60
N PRO A 78 7.40 -3.79 23.64
CA PRO A 78 8.40 -2.74 23.77
C PRO A 78 8.35 -1.69 22.65
N LEU A 79 8.11 -2.09 21.40
CA LEU A 79 7.97 -1.14 20.29
C LEU A 79 6.70 -0.28 20.45
N ILE A 80 5.56 -0.85 20.88
CA ILE A 80 4.36 -0.10 21.23
C ILE A 80 4.66 0.92 22.35
N LEU A 81 5.43 0.54 23.37
CA LEU A 81 5.86 1.47 24.42
C LEU A 81 6.70 2.62 23.86
N ALA A 82 7.66 2.31 22.99
CA ALA A 82 8.52 3.31 22.36
C ALA A 82 7.79 4.30 21.43
N THR A 83 6.59 3.95 20.93
CA THR A 83 5.74 4.94 20.22
C THR A 83 5.23 6.08 21.12
N GLN A 84 5.36 5.95 22.43
CA GLN A 84 4.93 6.94 23.42
C GLN A 84 6.11 7.75 23.98
N ASP A 85 7.32 7.59 23.41
CA ASP A 85 8.51 8.32 23.83
C ASP A 85 8.35 9.84 23.66
N ASN A 86 9.12 10.63 24.41
CA ASN A 86 9.12 12.09 24.28
C ASN A 86 10.06 12.62 23.19
N ASP A 87 10.81 11.73 22.54
CA ASP A 87 11.67 12.04 21.40
C ASP A 87 11.06 11.53 20.09
N ALA A 88 10.97 12.42 19.09
CA ALA A 88 10.33 12.12 17.82
C ALA A 88 11.02 11.00 17.04
N GLU A 89 12.35 10.89 17.16
CA GLU A 89 13.14 9.94 16.42
C GLU A 89 13.02 8.52 17.01
N VAL A 90 12.84 8.40 18.32
CA VAL A 90 12.43 7.14 18.97
C VAL A 90 11.04 6.72 18.50
N GLN A 91 10.06 7.65 18.46
CA GLN A 91 8.71 7.37 17.97
C GLN A 91 8.69 6.87 16.51
N ILE A 92 9.45 7.53 15.62
CA ILE A 92 9.58 7.17 14.21
C ILE A 92 10.13 5.76 14.05
N ARG A 93 11.23 5.44 14.74
CA ARG A 93 11.84 4.10 14.66
C ARG A 93 10.94 3.02 15.24
N ALA A 94 10.19 3.33 16.29
CA ALA A 94 9.23 2.41 16.87
C ALA A 94 8.11 2.07 15.87
N ALA A 95 7.53 3.08 15.23
CA ALA A 95 6.51 2.90 14.20
C ALA A 95 7.03 2.13 12.98
N ASP A 96 8.21 2.48 12.47
CA ASP A 96 8.86 1.75 11.37
C ASP A 96 9.16 0.28 11.76
N GLY A 97 9.57 0.06 13.01
CA GLY A 97 9.80 -1.27 13.58
C GLY A 97 8.55 -2.13 13.64
N LEU A 98 7.42 -1.54 14.04
CA LEU A 98 6.11 -2.21 14.02
C LEU A 98 5.71 -2.60 12.61
N VAL A 99 5.93 -1.72 11.62
CA VAL A 99 5.68 -2.04 10.21
C VAL A 99 6.60 -3.17 9.73
N ASN A 100 7.90 -3.11 10.05
CA ASN A 100 8.88 -4.11 9.64
C ASN A 100 8.56 -5.53 10.15
N PHE A 101 7.93 -5.64 11.31
CA PHE A 101 7.46 -6.94 11.82
C PHE A 101 6.42 -7.57 10.88
N TYR A 102 5.45 -6.79 10.39
CA TYR A 102 4.38 -7.29 9.50
C TYR A 102 4.76 -7.25 8.01
N TRP A 103 5.78 -6.47 7.66
CA TRP A 103 6.34 -6.36 6.31
C TRP A 103 7.87 -6.42 6.38
N PRO A 104 8.46 -7.63 6.52
CA PRO A 104 9.89 -7.80 6.65
C PRO A 104 10.67 -7.18 5.48
N GLY A 105 11.72 -6.42 5.81
CA GLY A 105 12.51 -5.66 4.84
C GLY A 105 12.05 -4.22 4.62
N TYR A 106 10.98 -3.79 5.30
CA TYR A 106 10.56 -2.38 5.34
C TYR A 106 11.67 -1.46 5.88
N VAL A 107 12.33 -1.92 6.94
CA VAL A 107 13.51 -1.29 7.52
C VAL A 107 14.74 -2.05 7.03
N GLN A 108 15.60 -1.39 6.26
CA GLN A 108 16.89 -1.96 5.88
C GLN A 108 17.95 -1.57 6.90
N SER A 109 18.59 -2.58 7.49
CA SER A 109 19.81 -2.39 8.28
C SER A 109 20.99 -2.22 7.30
N GLY A 110 21.48 -0.99 7.14
CA GLY A 110 22.75 -0.77 6.45
C GLY A 110 23.87 -1.51 7.20
N GLY A 111 24.60 -2.39 6.50
CA GLY A 111 25.78 -3.03 7.08
C GLY A 111 26.79 -2.00 7.62
N LEU A 112 27.54 -2.41 8.65
CA LEU A 112 28.63 -1.73 9.40
C LEU A 112 28.38 -0.30 9.94
N THR A 113 27.46 0.49 9.40
CA THR A 113 27.06 1.81 9.91
C THR A 113 25.54 1.86 10.03
N SER A 114 25.07 1.79 11.28
CA SER A 114 23.69 1.59 11.74
C SER A 114 22.73 2.76 11.46
N SER A 115 22.66 3.17 10.20
CA SER A 115 21.56 3.99 9.68
C SER A 115 20.46 3.06 9.17
N LEU A 116 19.32 3.04 9.88
CA LEU A 116 18.11 2.42 9.36
C LEU A 116 17.63 3.28 8.19
N ARG A 117 17.62 2.72 6.98
CA ARG A 117 17.05 3.38 5.80
C ARG A 117 15.74 2.70 5.45
N ARG A 118 14.67 3.49 5.32
CA ARG A 118 13.36 3.00 4.87
C ARG A 118 13.39 2.73 3.38
N VAL A 119 12.78 1.63 2.94
CA VAL A 119 12.51 1.40 1.52
C VAL A 119 11.46 2.41 1.03
N GLY A 120 11.72 3.05 -0.12
CA GLY A 120 10.75 3.92 -0.80
C GLY A 120 10.87 5.42 -0.54
N GLY A 121 11.83 5.90 0.27
CA GLY A 121 12.04 7.33 0.53
C GLY A 121 12.38 8.19 -0.71
N ALA A 122 12.76 7.55 -1.84
CA ALA A 122 13.13 8.20 -3.09
C ALA A 122 12.06 8.13 -4.20
N ILE A 123 10.94 7.43 -4.01
CA ILE A 123 9.90 7.30 -5.04
C ILE A 123 8.84 8.38 -4.81
N ARG A 124 9.23 9.64 -5.05
CA ARG A 124 8.27 10.70 -5.34
C ARG A 124 8.23 10.89 -6.86
N ALA A 125 7.01 10.92 -7.39
CA ALA A 125 6.64 11.19 -8.78
C ALA A 125 6.61 9.98 -9.73
N ARG A 126 5.40 9.44 -9.93
CA ARG A 126 4.64 9.43 -11.20
C ARG A 126 3.54 8.37 -11.07
N PHE A 127 2.30 8.81 -11.34
CA PHE A 127 1.07 8.06 -11.64
C PHE A 127 0.92 6.61 -11.12
N SER A 128 -0.17 6.38 -10.39
CA SER A 128 -0.79 5.10 -9.96
C SER A 128 0.02 4.08 -9.15
N ASP A 129 1.37 4.06 -9.18
CA ASP A 129 2.17 2.97 -8.60
C ASP A 129 2.99 3.34 -7.36
N SER A 130 2.76 4.51 -6.74
CA SER A 130 3.53 4.95 -5.56
C SER A 130 3.03 4.37 -4.21
N ASN A 131 2.08 3.43 -4.24
CA ASN A 131 1.37 2.95 -3.04
C ASN A 131 1.59 1.45 -2.73
N GLU A 132 2.63 0.83 -3.29
CA GLU A 132 2.87 -0.63 -3.27
C GLU A 132 3.13 -1.24 -1.89
N ILE A 133 3.61 -0.46 -0.92
CA ILE A 133 3.91 -1.00 0.41
C ILE A 133 2.63 -1.03 1.24
N VAL A 134 1.95 -2.18 1.23
CA VAL A 134 0.78 -2.49 2.05
C VAL A 134 0.80 -3.97 2.36
N ILE A 135 0.54 -4.35 3.61
CA ILE A 135 0.49 -5.76 4.01
C ILE A 135 -0.48 -6.59 3.17
N ASP A 136 -0.13 -7.86 3.00
CA ASP A 136 -1.00 -8.81 2.34
C ASP A 136 -2.32 -8.96 3.12
N PRO A 137 -3.46 -9.16 2.45
CA PRO A 137 -4.77 -9.21 3.11
C PRO A 137 -4.91 -10.30 4.19
N TYR A 138 -4.09 -11.36 4.14
CA TYR A 138 -4.12 -12.47 5.08
C TYR A 138 -3.26 -12.23 6.34
N ILE A 139 -2.53 -11.10 6.41
CA ILE A 139 -1.73 -10.74 7.58
C ILE A 139 -2.63 -10.02 8.60
N GLU A 140 -2.81 -10.64 9.76
CA GLU A 140 -3.57 -10.06 10.87
C GLU A 140 -2.66 -9.23 11.78
N VAL A 141 -2.92 -7.92 11.85
CA VAL A 141 -2.18 -6.99 12.72
C VAL A 141 -2.83 -6.93 14.09
N ARG A 142 -2.03 -6.95 15.16
CA ARG A 142 -2.53 -6.85 16.54
C ARG A 142 -3.28 -5.52 16.74
N PRO A 143 -4.48 -5.53 17.35
CA PRO A 143 -5.23 -4.29 17.60
C PRO A 143 -4.45 -3.24 18.38
N GLU A 144 -3.60 -3.66 19.34
CA GLU A 144 -2.79 -2.74 20.13
C GLU A 144 -1.75 -1.97 19.29
N VAL A 145 -1.24 -2.58 18.22
CA VAL A 145 -0.31 -1.94 17.28
C VAL A 145 -1.03 -0.83 16.52
N ILE A 146 -2.22 -1.11 15.98
CA ILE A 146 -3.01 -0.10 15.27
C ILE A 146 -3.42 1.03 16.20
N ALA A 147 -3.85 0.70 17.42
CA ALA A 147 -4.23 1.71 18.42
C ALA A 147 -3.06 2.60 18.84
N ALA A 148 -1.85 2.04 19.01
CA ALA A 148 -0.65 2.80 19.35
C ALA A 148 -0.27 3.76 18.22
N LEU A 149 -0.27 3.29 16.97
CA LEU A 149 0.01 4.12 15.81
C LEU A 149 -1.05 5.22 15.61
N GLY A 150 -2.33 4.92 15.83
CA GLY A 150 -3.40 5.93 15.81
C GLY A 150 -3.20 7.03 16.86
N LYS A 151 -2.87 6.66 18.10
CA LYS A 151 -2.51 7.64 19.15
C LYS A 151 -1.32 8.49 18.73
N LEU A 152 -0.30 7.89 18.11
CA LEU A 152 0.88 8.61 17.62
C LEU A 152 0.55 9.58 16.47
N VAL A 153 -0.38 9.25 15.57
CA VAL A 153 -0.89 10.21 14.55
C VAL A 153 -1.48 11.46 15.20
N ARG A 154 -2.26 11.28 16.27
CA ARG A 154 -2.95 12.37 16.95
C ARG A 154 -2.03 13.20 17.84
N GLY A 155 -1.09 12.57 18.55
CA GLY A 155 -0.34 13.19 19.65
C GLY A 155 1.17 13.03 19.61
N GLY A 156 1.75 12.59 18.49
CA GLY A 156 3.21 12.50 18.33
C GLY A 156 3.92 13.84 18.56
N VAL A 157 5.17 13.75 19.03
CA VAL A 157 5.93 14.90 19.53
C VAL A 157 6.23 15.90 18.41
N SER A 158 6.45 15.41 17.19
CA SER A 158 6.68 16.23 16.00
C SER A 158 5.69 15.92 14.88
N MET A 159 5.49 16.86 13.96
CA MET A 159 4.68 16.60 12.75
C MET A 159 5.26 15.46 11.91
N GLU A 160 6.59 15.31 11.88
CA GLU A 160 7.26 14.21 11.20
C GLU A 160 6.91 12.84 11.82
N SER A 161 6.93 12.73 13.15
CA SER A 161 6.55 11.50 13.86
C SER A 161 5.08 11.13 13.61
N ARG A 162 4.19 12.12 13.60
CA ARG A 162 2.76 11.95 13.30
C ARG A 162 2.54 11.50 11.85
N ALA A 163 3.25 12.11 10.90
CA ALA A 163 3.17 11.74 9.49
C ALA A 163 3.75 10.35 9.22
N ASN A 164 4.84 9.98 9.90
CA ASN A 164 5.38 8.61 9.88
C ASN A 164 4.33 7.61 10.40
N ALA A 165 3.69 7.90 11.53
CA ALA A 165 2.65 7.05 12.09
C ALA A 165 1.45 6.89 11.14
N ALA A 166 1.02 7.96 10.46
CA ALA A 166 -0.06 7.88 9.48
C ALA A 166 0.32 6.94 8.32
N ARG A 167 1.56 7.05 7.81
CA ARG A 167 2.10 6.11 6.82
C ARG A 167 2.07 4.68 7.33
N ALA A 168 2.52 4.43 8.56
CA ALA A 168 2.53 3.11 9.18
C ALA A 168 1.12 2.51 9.29
N VAL A 169 0.13 3.30 9.75
CA VAL A 169 -1.29 2.92 9.77
C VAL A 169 -1.75 2.51 8.36
N GLY A 170 -1.39 3.28 7.34
CA GLY A 170 -1.70 2.97 5.94
C GLY A 170 -1.09 1.66 5.46
N VAL A 171 0.20 1.43 5.70
CA VAL A 171 0.88 0.17 5.32
C VAL A 171 0.22 -1.03 5.99
N LEU A 172 -0.17 -0.90 7.25
CA LEU A 172 -0.80 -1.95 8.04
C LEU A 172 -2.32 -2.06 7.85
N ARG A 173 -2.93 -1.25 6.97
CA ARG A 173 -4.39 -1.16 6.76
C ARG A 173 -5.19 -1.03 8.07
N GLY A 174 -4.69 -0.21 8.99
CA GLY A 174 -5.26 -0.06 10.33
C GLY A 174 -6.59 0.68 10.37
N ARG A 175 -7.71 0.03 9.97
CA ARG A 175 -9.06 0.62 9.95
C ARG A 175 -9.46 1.23 11.31
N ALA A 176 -9.07 0.61 12.41
CA ALA A 176 -9.38 1.09 13.77
C ALA A 176 -8.78 2.48 14.08
N ALA A 177 -7.77 2.93 13.33
CA ALA A 177 -7.14 4.24 13.49
C ALA A 177 -7.74 5.34 12.58
N LEU A 178 -8.84 5.07 11.85
CA LEU A 178 -9.46 6.06 10.97
C LEU A 178 -9.86 7.36 11.69
N ALA A 179 -10.40 7.26 12.90
CA ALA A 179 -10.76 8.45 13.69
C ALA A 179 -9.54 9.33 14.00
N ASP A 180 -8.38 8.72 14.29
CA ASP A 180 -7.13 9.45 14.53
C ASP A 180 -6.60 10.08 13.23
N LEU A 181 -6.70 9.37 12.09
CA LEU A 181 -6.35 9.91 10.77
C LEU A 181 -7.21 11.13 10.42
N TYR A 182 -8.51 11.12 10.73
CA TYR A 182 -9.41 12.27 10.51
C TYR A 182 -9.02 13.50 11.33
N GLN A 183 -8.38 13.32 12.49
CA GLN A 183 -7.81 14.43 13.24
C GLN A 183 -6.54 14.95 12.57
N GLY A 184 -5.68 14.06 12.06
CA GLY A 184 -4.49 14.44 11.29
C GLY A 184 -4.82 15.23 10.00
N LEU A 185 -5.92 14.89 9.33
CA LEU A 185 -6.41 15.60 8.14
C LEU A 185 -6.81 17.05 8.39
N ARG A 186 -7.07 17.43 9.64
CA ARG A 186 -7.40 18.81 10.06
C ARG A 186 -6.18 19.61 10.52
N SER A 187 -4.97 19.07 10.33
CA SER A 187 -3.71 19.76 10.63
C SER A 187 -3.49 20.96 9.69
N LYS A 188 -2.50 21.80 10.03
CA LYS A 188 -1.92 22.80 9.12
C LYS A 188 -0.63 22.31 8.44
N ASP A 189 -0.17 21.11 8.79
CA ASP A 189 1.02 20.50 8.23
C ASP A 189 0.68 19.66 7.01
N ASP A 190 1.07 20.12 5.83
CA ASP A 190 0.79 19.46 4.55
C ASP A 190 1.33 18.02 4.48
N THR A 191 2.46 17.73 5.13
CA THR A 191 3.04 16.39 5.12
C THR A 191 2.14 15.42 5.88
N LEU A 192 1.66 15.80 7.06
CA LEU A 192 0.73 15.01 7.84
C LEU A 192 -0.61 14.80 7.12
N ILE A 193 -1.19 15.87 6.54
CA ILE A 193 -2.45 15.75 5.77
C ILE A 193 -2.27 14.76 4.62
N TYR A 194 -1.18 14.91 3.85
CA TYR A 194 -0.88 14.02 2.74
C TYR A 194 -0.75 12.56 3.18
N GLU A 195 0.03 12.27 4.23
CA GLU A 195 0.18 10.90 4.71
C GLU A 195 -1.11 10.32 5.29
N CYS A 196 -1.98 11.15 5.89
CA CYS A 196 -3.31 10.70 6.31
C CYS A 196 -4.20 10.35 5.10
N LEU A 197 -4.18 11.14 4.02
CA LEU A 197 -4.88 10.83 2.78
C LEU A 197 -4.37 9.51 2.18
N MET A 198 -3.05 9.33 2.09
CA MET A 198 -2.46 8.08 1.60
C MET A 198 -2.85 6.87 2.46
N ALA A 199 -2.91 7.04 3.78
CA ALA A 199 -3.37 5.99 4.68
C ALA A 199 -4.84 5.62 4.43
N VAL A 200 -5.72 6.62 4.28
CA VAL A 200 -7.13 6.42 3.93
C VAL A 200 -7.27 5.68 2.59
N GLN A 201 -6.46 6.04 1.58
CA GLN A 201 -6.44 5.34 0.28
C GLN A 201 -6.00 3.87 0.40
N LYS A 202 -5.09 3.54 1.32
CA LYS A 202 -4.63 2.16 1.55
C LYS A 202 -5.64 1.32 2.35
N ILE A 203 -6.35 1.96 3.28
CA ILE A 203 -7.41 1.33 4.09
C ILE A 203 -8.66 1.08 3.25
N ARG A 204 -9.01 2.01 2.33
CA ARG A 204 -10.17 1.90 1.40
C ARG A 204 -11.53 1.75 2.09
N GLU A 205 -11.73 2.44 3.22
CA GLU A 205 -13.02 2.46 3.90
C GLU A 205 -13.95 3.52 3.28
N PRO A 206 -15.09 3.14 2.65
CA PRO A 206 -15.97 4.10 1.98
C PRO A 206 -16.50 5.21 2.90
N SER A 207 -16.71 4.92 4.19
CA SER A 207 -17.18 5.90 5.18
C SER A 207 -16.20 7.04 5.42
N ALA A 208 -14.94 6.93 4.96
CA ALA A 208 -13.97 8.02 5.02
C ALA A 208 -14.21 9.12 3.97
N GLY A 209 -15.01 8.85 2.93
CA GLY A 209 -15.27 9.78 1.83
C GLY A 209 -15.77 11.16 2.29
N PRO A 210 -16.90 11.24 3.02
CA PRO A 210 -17.42 12.51 3.53
C PRO A 210 -16.44 13.24 4.46
N GLN A 211 -15.58 12.49 5.18
CA GLN A 211 -14.63 13.05 6.14
C GLN A 211 -13.47 13.80 5.49
N ILE A 212 -13.17 13.55 4.21
CA ILE A 212 -12.10 14.22 3.47
C ILE A 212 -12.59 15.27 2.48
N GLN A 213 -13.91 15.43 2.32
CA GLN A 213 -14.50 16.25 1.25
C GLN A 213 -14.05 17.71 1.30
N PHE A 214 -13.81 18.27 2.49
CA PHE A 214 -13.36 19.65 2.64
C PHE A 214 -11.99 19.91 1.98
N LEU A 215 -11.14 18.88 1.83
CA LEU A 215 -9.82 18.98 1.22
C LEU A 215 -9.87 19.07 -0.33
N LEU A 216 -11.03 18.87 -0.96
CA LEU A 216 -11.21 19.14 -2.41
C LEU A 216 -11.00 20.61 -2.76
N ARG A 217 -11.03 21.50 -1.76
CA ARG A 217 -10.84 22.95 -1.91
C ARG A 217 -9.51 23.44 -1.37
N ASP A 218 -8.64 22.52 -0.90
CA ASP A 218 -7.34 22.84 -0.31
C ASP A 218 -6.50 23.70 -1.27
N LEU A 219 -5.77 24.68 -0.72
CA LEU A 219 -4.95 25.60 -1.48
C LEU A 219 -3.66 24.94 -1.99
N ASN A 220 -3.17 23.92 -1.28
CA ASN A 220 -2.07 23.12 -1.74
C ASN A 220 -2.54 22.12 -2.80
N GLU A 221 -2.10 22.30 -4.04
CA GLU A 221 -2.45 21.43 -5.18
C GLU A 221 -2.22 19.95 -4.88
N LYS A 222 -1.14 19.59 -4.17
CA LYS A 222 -0.82 18.20 -3.86
C LYS A 222 -1.84 17.58 -2.92
N ILE A 223 -2.32 18.33 -1.94
CA ILE A 223 -3.38 17.90 -1.01
C ILE A 223 -4.71 17.82 -1.74
N GLN A 224 -5.04 18.85 -2.52
CA GLN A 224 -6.26 18.91 -3.30
C GLN A 224 -6.40 17.71 -4.23
N VAL A 225 -5.36 17.43 -5.04
CA VAL A 225 -5.35 16.30 -5.98
C VAL A 225 -5.46 14.98 -5.23
N ALA A 226 -4.69 14.78 -4.16
CA ALA A 226 -4.77 13.56 -3.36
C ALA A 226 -6.17 13.35 -2.75
N ALA A 227 -6.84 14.41 -2.30
CA ALA A 227 -8.19 14.34 -1.77
C ALA A 227 -9.23 14.00 -2.85
N ILE A 228 -9.09 14.58 -4.05
CA ILE A 228 -9.94 14.26 -5.21
C ILE A 228 -9.77 12.79 -5.62
N GLU A 229 -8.52 12.32 -5.77
CA GLU A 229 -8.23 10.92 -6.11
C GLU A 229 -8.78 9.95 -5.06
N THR A 230 -8.61 10.28 -3.77
CA THR A 230 -9.15 9.48 -2.66
C THR A 230 -10.69 9.45 -2.71
N THR A 231 -11.32 10.57 -3.03
CA THR A 231 -12.79 10.67 -3.17
C THR A 231 -13.31 9.76 -4.28
N GLY A 232 -12.63 9.72 -5.43
CA GLY A 232 -12.91 8.77 -6.51
C GLY A 232 -12.77 7.31 -6.07
N LEU A 233 -11.64 6.98 -5.44
CA LEU A 233 -11.33 5.63 -4.97
C LEU A 233 -12.36 5.11 -3.96
N LEU A 234 -12.81 5.98 -3.05
CA LEU A 234 -13.84 5.67 -2.05
C LEU A 234 -15.27 5.77 -2.59
N ARG A 235 -15.43 6.18 -3.85
CA ARG A 235 -16.72 6.39 -4.52
C ARG A 235 -17.66 7.32 -3.74
N ASN A 236 -17.11 8.41 -3.19
CA ASN A 236 -17.88 9.37 -2.40
C ASN A 236 -18.79 10.23 -3.31
N ARG A 237 -20.02 9.78 -3.51
CA ARG A 237 -21.01 10.47 -4.36
C ARG A 237 -21.43 11.84 -3.83
N GLU A 238 -21.31 12.09 -2.52
CA GLU A 238 -21.63 13.39 -1.91
C GLU A 238 -20.72 14.52 -2.44
N ALA A 239 -19.55 14.17 -2.97
CA ALA A 239 -18.61 15.11 -3.55
C ALA A 239 -18.88 15.42 -5.04
N LEU A 240 -19.83 14.77 -5.72
CA LEU A 240 -20.05 14.95 -7.17
C LEU A 240 -20.26 16.41 -7.57
N LYS A 241 -21.03 17.17 -6.77
CA LYS A 241 -21.24 18.61 -7.01
C LYS A 241 -19.93 19.40 -6.99
N ASP A 242 -19.06 19.12 -6.02
CA ASP A 242 -17.74 19.76 -5.92
C ASP A 242 -16.81 19.33 -7.07
N LEU A 243 -16.85 18.04 -7.44
CA LEU A 243 -16.07 17.51 -8.55
C LEU A 243 -16.47 18.13 -9.89
N TYR A 244 -17.77 18.30 -10.17
CA TYR A 244 -18.23 19.02 -11.36
C TYR A 244 -17.72 20.46 -11.41
N ALA A 245 -17.80 21.18 -10.29
CA ALA A 245 -17.29 22.54 -10.20
C ALA A 245 -15.77 22.60 -10.48
N ILE A 246 -14.99 21.60 -10.02
CA ILE A 246 -13.55 21.49 -10.29
C ILE A 246 -13.27 21.18 -11.77
N VAL A 247 -14.07 20.33 -12.43
CA VAL A 247 -13.89 20.02 -13.85
C VAL A 247 -14.17 21.25 -14.73
N ASP A 248 -15.20 22.03 -14.39
CA ASP A 248 -15.60 23.22 -15.15
C ASP A 248 -14.69 24.42 -14.87
N ASN A 249 -14.25 24.61 -13.62
CA ASN A 249 -13.39 25.73 -13.20
C ASN A 249 -12.17 25.23 -12.40
N PRO A 250 -11.22 24.54 -13.05
CA PRO A 250 -10.06 23.98 -12.36
C PRO A 250 -9.02 25.05 -12.01
N ARG A 251 -8.41 24.92 -10.82
CA ARG A 251 -7.19 25.69 -10.48
C ARG A 251 -5.98 25.24 -11.29
N THR A 252 -5.86 23.93 -11.54
CA THR A 252 -4.77 23.34 -12.32
C THR A 252 -5.29 22.23 -13.22
N SER A 253 -4.59 21.96 -14.32
CA SER A 253 -4.93 20.84 -15.22
C SER A 253 -4.90 19.49 -14.50
N ARG A 254 -4.05 19.33 -13.47
CA ARG A 254 -4.01 18.10 -12.65
C ARG A 254 -5.28 17.94 -11.83
N ALA A 255 -5.77 19.02 -11.20
CA ALA A 255 -7.03 18.98 -10.47
C ALA A 255 -8.22 18.67 -11.38
N ARG A 256 -8.25 19.24 -12.60
CA ARG A 256 -9.28 18.93 -13.62
C ARG A 256 -9.29 17.43 -13.96
N LYS A 257 -8.12 16.88 -14.25
CA LYS A 257 -7.95 15.47 -14.61
C LYS A 257 -8.36 14.56 -13.45
N ALA A 258 -7.83 14.82 -12.25
CA ALA A 258 -8.17 14.05 -11.06
C ALA A 258 -9.69 14.07 -10.78
N ALA A 259 -10.35 15.22 -10.99
CA ALA A 259 -11.78 15.33 -10.76
C ALA A 259 -12.60 14.53 -11.79
N LEU A 260 -12.21 14.55 -13.06
CA LEU A 260 -12.84 13.71 -14.08
C LEU A 260 -12.58 12.22 -13.82
N ASP A 261 -11.36 11.84 -13.42
CA ASP A 261 -11.00 10.47 -13.02
C ASP A 261 -11.86 10.02 -11.82
N ALA A 262 -12.07 10.90 -10.83
CA ALA A 262 -12.90 10.61 -9.67
C ALA A 262 -14.38 10.40 -10.05
N ILE A 263 -14.92 11.24 -10.94
CA ILE A 263 -16.27 11.07 -11.50
C ILE A 263 -16.38 9.75 -12.26
N ALA A 264 -15.37 9.41 -13.08
CA ALA A 264 -15.33 8.17 -13.85
C ALA A 264 -15.33 6.92 -12.96
N GLN A 265 -14.82 7.00 -11.73
CA GLN A 265 -14.86 5.89 -10.76
C GLN A 265 -16.24 5.69 -10.07
N MET A 266 -17.17 6.63 -10.27
CA MET A 266 -18.53 6.60 -9.72
C MET A 266 -19.52 6.33 -10.85
N PRO A 267 -19.89 5.06 -11.12
CA PRO A 267 -20.85 4.76 -12.17
C PRO A 267 -22.24 5.28 -11.77
N ASP A 268 -22.65 6.35 -12.44
CA ASP A 268 -23.96 6.99 -12.37
C ASP A 268 -24.28 7.54 -13.76
N GLU A 269 -25.43 7.18 -14.34
CA GLU A 269 -25.79 7.62 -15.70
C GLU A 269 -25.88 9.16 -15.80
N ALA A 270 -26.13 9.85 -14.68
CA ALA A 270 -26.08 11.31 -14.61
C ALA A 270 -24.67 11.88 -14.93
N ASN A 271 -23.61 11.08 -14.79
CA ASN A 271 -22.24 11.45 -15.14
C ASN A 271 -21.97 11.32 -16.65
N ARG A 272 -22.83 10.63 -17.41
CA ARG A 272 -22.59 10.37 -18.84
C ARG A 272 -22.38 11.65 -19.66
N PRO A 273 -23.20 12.73 -19.53
CA PRO A 273 -23.00 13.95 -20.31
C PRO A 273 -21.64 14.61 -20.09
N ILE A 274 -21.14 14.66 -18.84
CA ILE A 274 -19.83 15.25 -18.56
C ILE A 274 -18.70 14.37 -19.11
N LEU A 275 -18.80 13.04 -19.02
CA LEU A 275 -17.82 12.11 -19.60
C LEU A 275 -17.79 12.22 -21.13
N SER A 276 -18.95 12.25 -21.79
CA SER A 276 -19.05 12.35 -23.25
C SER A 276 -18.37 13.61 -23.82
N ARG A 277 -18.33 14.71 -23.06
CA ARG A 277 -17.64 15.97 -23.44
C ARG A 277 -16.15 15.76 -23.73
N PHE A 278 -15.52 14.75 -23.13
CA PHE A 278 -14.07 14.54 -23.16
C PHE A 278 -13.59 13.44 -24.10
N LEU A 279 -14.46 12.74 -24.83
CA LEU A 279 -14.11 11.60 -25.68
C LEU A 279 -13.15 11.95 -26.85
N SER A 280 -13.07 13.23 -27.20
CA SER A 280 -12.19 13.77 -28.23
C SER A 280 -11.31 14.91 -27.73
N ASP A 281 -11.13 15.03 -26.40
CA ASP A 281 -10.25 16.04 -25.82
C ASP A 281 -8.79 15.81 -26.28
N ARG A 282 -8.02 16.89 -26.44
CA ARG A 282 -6.61 16.84 -26.84
C ARG A 282 -5.74 16.24 -25.74
N ASP A 283 -6.12 16.47 -24.48
CA ASP A 283 -5.48 15.83 -23.33
C ASP A 283 -5.88 14.36 -23.28
N ASP A 284 -4.89 13.48 -23.40
CA ASP A 284 -5.06 12.03 -23.41
C ASP A 284 -5.43 11.48 -22.03
N GLY A 285 -5.07 12.16 -20.93
CA GLY A 285 -5.54 11.84 -19.59
C GLY A 285 -7.06 12.03 -19.46
N LEU A 286 -7.57 13.19 -19.85
CA LEU A 286 -9.02 13.48 -19.82
C LEU A 286 -9.81 12.56 -20.75
N ARG A 287 -9.25 12.29 -21.93
CA ARG A 287 -9.85 11.37 -22.90
C ARG A 287 -9.90 9.93 -22.36
N GLY A 288 -8.82 9.47 -21.71
CA GLY A 288 -8.79 8.16 -21.04
C GLY A 288 -9.85 8.04 -19.94
N ALA A 289 -9.93 9.03 -19.05
CA ALA A 289 -10.92 9.09 -17.97
C ALA A 289 -12.37 8.96 -18.47
N ALA A 290 -12.67 9.61 -19.61
CA ALA A 290 -13.98 9.54 -20.24
C ALA A 290 -14.34 8.11 -20.66
N TYR A 291 -13.45 7.43 -21.39
CA TYR A 291 -13.68 6.05 -21.81
C TYR A 291 -13.77 5.08 -20.63
N GLU A 292 -12.92 5.26 -19.62
CA GLU A 292 -13.02 4.50 -18.38
C GLU A 292 -14.40 4.64 -17.71
N GLY A 293 -14.89 5.87 -17.60
CA GLY A 293 -16.19 6.18 -17.01
C GLY A 293 -17.34 5.54 -17.79
N LEU A 294 -17.37 5.70 -19.12
CA LEU A 294 -18.38 5.07 -19.97
C LEU A 294 -18.36 3.53 -19.85
N GLY A 295 -17.17 2.94 -19.80
CA GLY A 295 -17.01 1.51 -19.54
C GLY A 295 -17.65 1.07 -18.23
N ARG A 296 -17.49 1.85 -17.16
CA ARG A 296 -18.12 1.56 -15.86
C ARG A 296 -19.63 1.79 -15.85
N LEU A 297 -20.17 2.69 -16.69
CA LEU A 297 -21.62 2.85 -16.89
C LEU A 297 -22.26 1.65 -17.59
N ARG A 298 -21.50 0.98 -18.47
CA ARG A 298 -21.94 -0.20 -19.23
C ARG A 298 -23.17 0.04 -20.11
N ASN A 299 -23.32 1.25 -20.64
CA ASN A 299 -24.41 1.55 -21.56
C ASN A 299 -24.13 0.92 -22.94
N PRO A 300 -24.93 -0.07 -23.41
CA PRO A 300 -24.67 -0.76 -24.67
C PRO A 300 -24.64 0.16 -25.89
N SER A 301 -25.28 1.34 -25.82
CA SER A 301 -25.24 2.31 -26.93
C SER A 301 -23.84 2.84 -27.21
N ASP A 302 -22.92 2.77 -26.24
CA ASP A 302 -21.56 3.27 -26.38
C ASP A 302 -20.65 2.28 -27.11
N LEU A 303 -21.06 1.01 -27.26
CA LEU A 303 -20.21 -0.07 -27.77
C LEU A 303 -19.64 0.25 -29.16
N ALA A 304 -20.50 0.62 -30.11
CA ALA A 304 -20.08 0.87 -31.50
C ALA A 304 -19.10 2.05 -31.60
N ALA A 305 -19.37 3.13 -30.85
CA ALA A 305 -18.52 4.32 -30.87
C ALA A 305 -17.15 4.06 -30.22
N ILE A 306 -17.12 3.36 -29.09
CA ILE A 306 -15.86 3.03 -28.40
C ILE A 306 -15.05 2.02 -29.21
N ASP A 307 -15.69 1.09 -29.92
CA ASP A 307 -15.00 0.13 -30.77
C ASP A 307 -14.31 0.82 -31.96
N ALA A 308 -15.00 1.74 -32.63
CA ALA A 308 -14.39 2.57 -33.65
C ALA A 308 -13.22 3.39 -33.09
N ALA A 309 -13.38 3.96 -31.89
CA ALA A 309 -12.33 4.75 -31.25
C ALA A 309 -11.10 3.91 -30.86
N PHE A 310 -11.29 2.69 -30.35
CA PHE A 310 -10.21 1.74 -30.02
C PHE A 310 -9.34 1.38 -31.22
N ASN A 311 -9.96 1.24 -32.39
CA ASN A 311 -9.26 0.93 -33.63
C ASN A 311 -8.50 2.13 -34.22
N ALA A 312 -8.94 3.36 -33.91
CA ALA A 312 -8.32 4.60 -34.40
C ALA A 312 -7.27 5.20 -33.43
N GLU A 313 -7.32 4.86 -32.14
CA GLU A 313 -6.48 5.48 -31.11
C GLU A 313 -5.01 5.03 -31.20
N LYS A 314 -4.12 6.01 -31.07
CA LYS A 314 -2.66 5.83 -31.16
C LYS A 314 -1.99 5.98 -29.80
N ARG A 315 -2.61 6.68 -28.86
CA ARG A 315 -2.09 6.91 -27.50
C ARG A 315 -2.38 5.68 -26.63
N MET A 316 -1.32 5.05 -26.14
CA MET A 316 -1.36 3.80 -25.39
C MET A 316 -2.28 3.87 -24.17
N ASN A 317 -2.17 4.91 -23.34
CA ASN A 317 -3.05 5.13 -22.17
C ASN A 317 -4.53 5.12 -22.54
N VAL A 318 -4.92 5.87 -23.58
CA VAL A 318 -6.32 5.97 -23.99
C VAL A 318 -6.80 4.68 -24.62
N ARG A 319 -5.94 4.03 -25.42
CA ARG A 319 -6.28 2.75 -26.04
C ARG A 319 -6.49 1.65 -25.00
N LEU A 320 -5.72 1.64 -23.91
CA LEU A 320 -5.95 0.74 -22.77
C LEU A 320 -7.28 1.05 -22.06
N ALA A 321 -7.63 2.32 -21.86
CA ALA A 321 -8.92 2.73 -21.29
C ALA A 321 -10.11 2.29 -22.17
N GLN A 322 -9.99 2.46 -23.49
CA GLN A 322 -10.98 1.98 -24.47
C GLN A 322 -11.09 0.46 -24.46
N ALA A 323 -9.97 -0.25 -24.39
CA ALA A 323 -9.97 -1.71 -24.29
C ALA A 323 -10.71 -2.16 -23.02
N PHE A 324 -10.38 -1.57 -21.87
CA PHE A 324 -11.09 -1.80 -20.61
C PHE A 324 -12.60 -1.54 -20.75
N SER A 325 -12.98 -0.44 -21.38
CA SER A 325 -14.38 -0.09 -21.63
C SER A 325 -15.11 -1.13 -22.49
N LEU A 326 -14.49 -1.61 -23.56
CA LEU A 326 -15.06 -2.64 -24.43
C LEU A 326 -15.27 -3.97 -23.69
N VAL A 327 -14.32 -4.39 -22.85
CA VAL A 327 -14.49 -5.59 -22.04
C VAL A 327 -15.63 -5.41 -21.02
N LYS A 328 -15.75 -4.24 -20.38
CA LYS A 328 -16.89 -3.92 -19.49
C LYS A 328 -18.24 -3.93 -20.21
N LEU A 329 -18.26 -3.59 -21.50
CA LEU A 329 -19.43 -3.64 -22.38
C LEU A 329 -19.69 -5.02 -23.00
N GLY A 330 -18.87 -6.02 -22.69
CA GLY A 330 -19.12 -7.42 -23.05
C GLY A 330 -18.19 -8.03 -24.11
N LYS A 331 -17.24 -7.27 -24.69
CA LYS A 331 -16.19 -7.81 -25.58
C LYS A 331 -15.12 -8.56 -24.79
N ARG A 332 -15.47 -9.74 -24.29
CA ARG A 332 -14.68 -10.55 -23.36
C ARG A 332 -13.92 -11.70 -24.04
N GLU A 333 -14.00 -11.81 -25.35
CA GLU A 333 -13.27 -12.80 -26.13
C GLU A 333 -11.74 -12.60 -26.03
N TYR A 334 -10.98 -13.67 -26.28
CA TYR A 334 -9.51 -13.66 -26.24
C TYR A 334 -8.89 -13.99 -27.62
N SER A 335 -9.32 -13.27 -28.64
CA SER A 335 -8.78 -13.37 -30.01
C SER A 335 -7.58 -12.43 -30.22
N GLU A 336 -6.85 -12.59 -31.32
CA GLU A 336 -5.60 -11.85 -31.64
C GLU A 336 -5.71 -10.32 -31.49
N PHE A 337 -6.83 -9.74 -31.93
CA PHE A 337 -7.06 -8.29 -31.88
C PHE A 337 -8.08 -7.87 -30.82
N SER A 338 -8.46 -8.79 -29.92
CA SER A 338 -9.45 -8.51 -28.89
C SER A 338 -8.95 -7.50 -27.84
N PRO A 339 -9.86 -6.67 -27.28
CA PRO A 339 -9.55 -5.76 -26.19
C PRO A 339 -8.94 -6.44 -24.96
N LEU A 340 -9.46 -7.61 -24.58
CA LEU A 340 -8.96 -8.34 -23.41
C LEU A 340 -7.53 -8.86 -23.63
N ARG A 341 -7.23 -9.42 -24.81
CA ARG A 341 -5.87 -9.84 -25.15
C ARG A 341 -4.90 -8.66 -25.24
N TYR A 342 -5.35 -7.51 -25.73
CA TYR A 342 -4.55 -6.29 -25.73
C TYR A 342 -4.12 -5.88 -24.31
N LEU A 343 -5.05 -5.92 -23.34
CA LEU A 343 -4.73 -5.66 -21.93
C LEU A 343 -3.73 -6.68 -21.35
N VAL A 344 -3.95 -7.98 -21.58
CA VAL A 344 -3.05 -9.03 -21.06
C VAL A 344 -1.66 -8.95 -21.69
N ASN A 345 -1.56 -8.80 -23.02
CA ASN A 345 -0.26 -8.66 -23.69
C ASN A 345 0.53 -7.45 -23.16
N THR A 346 -0.17 -6.38 -22.74
CA THR A 346 0.44 -5.17 -22.18
C THR A 346 1.12 -5.42 -20.82
N LEU A 347 0.82 -6.51 -20.13
CA LEU A 347 1.54 -6.93 -18.92
C LEU A 347 3.02 -7.21 -19.18
N ASN A 348 3.42 -7.50 -20.42
CA ASN A 348 4.84 -7.62 -20.79
C ASN A 348 5.56 -6.26 -20.88
N SER A 349 4.82 -5.14 -20.92
CA SER A 349 5.40 -3.80 -21.07
C SER A 349 5.75 -3.19 -19.72
N ARG A 350 7.05 -3.02 -19.42
CA ARG A 350 7.49 -2.38 -18.17
C ARG A 350 6.87 -0.99 -17.93
N SER A 351 6.60 -0.23 -19.00
CA SER A 351 6.04 1.13 -18.90
C SER A 351 4.53 1.17 -18.70
N TRP A 352 3.81 0.12 -19.09
CA TRP A 352 2.34 0.11 -19.16
C TRP A 352 1.68 -1.03 -18.35
N ARG A 353 2.49 -1.93 -17.79
CA ARG A 353 2.05 -3.04 -16.94
C ARG A 353 1.16 -2.57 -15.80
N GLY A 354 1.57 -1.55 -15.04
CA GLY A 354 0.77 -1.05 -13.90
C GLY A 354 -0.64 -0.60 -14.30
N VAL A 355 -0.76 0.10 -15.43
CA VAL A 355 -2.05 0.55 -15.98
C VAL A 355 -2.92 -0.64 -16.42
N ALA A 356 -2.34 -1.58 -17.18
CA ALA A 356 -3.05 -2.79 -17.61
C ALA A 356 -3.46 -3.68 -16.43
N SER A 357 -2.58 -3.87 -15.44
CA SER A 357 -2.86 -4.60 -14.21
C SER A 357 -4.03 -3.95 -13.45
N GLY A 358 -4.07 -2.62 -13.33
CA GLY A 358 -5.19 -1.90 -12.70
C GLY A 358 -6.54 -2.20 -13.35
N TYR A 359 -6.60 -2.16 -14.68
CA TYR A 359 -7.81 -2.50 -15.43
C TYR A 359 -8.20 -3.97 -15.27
N LEU A 360 -7.23 -4.88 -15.38
CA LEU A 360 -7.49 -6.32 -15.24
C LEU A 360 -7.92 -6.70 -13.82
N VAL A 361 -7.40 -6.04 -12.77
CA VAL A 361 -7.91 -6.19 -11.39
C VAL A 361 -9.40 -5.88 -11.33
N GLU A 362 -9.84 -4.78 -11.93
CA GLU A 362 -11.26 -4.41 -11.92
C GLU A 362 -12.12 -5.32 -12.81
N LEU A 363 -11.63 -5.75 -13.97
CA LEU A 363 -12.33 -6.66 -14.88
C LEU A 363 -12.46 -8.07 -14.29
N ALA A 364 -11.40 -8.60 -13.68
CA ALA A 364 -11.37 -9.93 -13.08
C ALA A 364 -12.24 -10.06 -11.82
N ARG A 365 -12.93 -9.00 -11.37
CA ARG A 365 -14.04 -9.14 -10.39
C ARG A 365 -15.22 -9.90 -10.98
N GLU A 366 -15.39 -9.89 -12.30
CA GLU A 366 -16.44 -10.63 -13.02
C GLU A 366 -15.98 -12.06 -13.32
N LYS A 367 -16.82 -13.04 -12.98
CA LYS A 367 -16.50 -14.47 -13.16
C LYS A 367 -16.28 -14.80 -14.64
N GLU A 368 -17.03 -14.17 -15.53
CA GLU A 368 -16.96 -14.34 -16.98
C GLU A 368 -15.61 -13.91 -17.54
N VAL A 369 -15.01 -12.85 -16.98
CA VAL A 369 -13.66 -12.43 -17.36
C VAL A 369 -12.65 -13.42 -16.79
N ARG A 370 -12.79 -13.85 -15.53
CA ARG A 370 -11.88 -14.83 -14.92
C ARG A 370 -11.84 -16.14 -15.67
N SER A 371 -12.99 -16.67 -16.11
CA SER A 371 -13.04 -17.91 -16.89
C SER A 371 -12.25 -17.83 -18.20
N VAL A 372 -12.14 -16.64 -18.78
CA VAL A 372 -11.31 -16.41 -19.98
C VAL A 372 -9.83 -16.26 -19.61
N LEU A 373 -9.52 -15.66 -18.46
CA LEU A 373 -8.14 -15.50 -17.99
C LEU A 373 -7.52 -16.80 -17.44
N HIS A 374 -8.29 -17.76 -16.93
CA HIS A 374 -7.74 -18.99 -16.33
C HIS A 374 -6.95 -19.85 -17.33
N PRO A 375 -7.40 -20.11 -18.58
CA PRO A 375 -6.55 -20.78 -19.57
C PRO A 375 -5.29 -19.96 -19.91
N VAL A 376 -5.42 -18.64 -20.01
CA VAL A 376 -4.33 -17.71 -20.33
C VAL A 376 -3.24 -17.73 -19.26
N LEU A 377 -3.63 -17.86 -17.99
CA LEU A 377 -2.71 -17.99 -16.85
C LEU A 377 -1.70 -19.14 -17.03
N ARG A 378 -2.04 -20.21 -17.76
CA ARG A 378 -1.14 -21.34 -17.99
C ARG A 378 -0.23 -21.16 -19.20
N GLN A 379 -0.74 -20.49 -20.23
CA GLN A 379 -0.11 -20.37 -21.54
C GLN A 379 0.67 -19.06 -21.73
N GLY A 380 0.50 -18.10 -20.82
CA GLY A 380 1.12 -16.79 -20.90
C GLY A 380 2.63 -16.81 -20.72
N THR A 381 3.25 -15.67 -21.00
CA THR A 381 4.66 -15.43 -20.69
C THR A 381 4.91 -15.45 -19.17
N LYS A 382 6.17 -15.52 -18.75
CA LYS A 382 6.54 -15.38 -17.34
C LYS A 382 5.93 -14.14 -16.68
N ASP A 383 6.03 -12.98 -17.34
CA ASP A 383 5.53 -11.71 -16.80
C ASP A 383 4.01 -11.69 -16.74
N GLU A 384 3.32 -12.21 -17.77
CA GLU A 384 1.86 -12.36 -17.76
C GLU A 384 1.40 -13.27 -16.63
N LYS A 385 2.06 -14.41 -16.43
CA LYS A 385 1.75 -15.35 -15.34
C LYS A 385 1.86 -14.69 -13.97
N ILE A 386 2.98 -14.03 -13.70
CA ILE A 386 3.22 -13.33 -12.43
C ILE A 386 2.16 -12.25 -12.20
N GLU A 387 1.88 -11.41 -13.19
CA GLU A 387 0.91 -10.33 -13.05
C GLU A 387 -0.53 -10.85 -12.94
N LEU A 388 -0.90 -11.87 -13.70
CA LEU A 388 -2.22 -12.50 -13.58
C LEU A 388 -2.41 -13.16 -12.20
N CYS A 389 -1.37 -13.76 -11.60
CA CYS A 389 -1.43 -14.19 -10.20
C CYS A 389 -1.74 -13.03 -9.26
N ARG A 390 -1.05 -11.89 -9.40
CA ARG A 390 -1.27 -10.68 -8.58
C ARG A 390 -2.67 -10.08 -8.79
N ILE A 391 -3.17 -10.10 -10.03
CA ILE A 391 -4.52 -9.67 -10.38
C ILE A 391 -5.56 -10.55 -9.68
N LEU A 392 -5.45 -11.88 -9.81
CA LEU A 392 -6.37 -12.84 -9.20
C LEU A 392 -6.25 -12.85 -7.67
N ALA A 393 -5.08 -12.55 -7.10
CA ALA A 393 -4.93 -12.34 -5.66
C ALA A 393 -5.83 -11.21 -5.13
N GLN A 394 -6.05 -10.16 -5.93
CA GLN A 394 -6.84 -8.98 -5.56
C GLN A 394 -8.33 -9.09 -5.92
N SER A 395 -8.69 -9.76 -7.02
CA SER A 395 -10.07 -9.80 -7.52
C SER A 395 -10.59 -11.18 -7.90
N GLY A 396 -9.75 -12.22 -7.80
CA GLY A 396 -10.14 -13.61 -7.98
C GLY A 396 -11.20 -14.05 -6.97
N GLY A 397 -12.14 -14.88 -7.42
CA GLY A 397 -13.08 -15.61 -6.58
C GLY A 397 -12.59 -17.03 -6.27
N GLU A 398 -13.43 -17.84 -5.64
CA GLU A 398 -13.14 -19.27 -5.37
C GLU A 398 -12.79 -20.06 -6.65
N ASP A 399 -13.33 -19.65 -7.80
CA ASP A 399 -13.04 -20.21 -9.12
C ASP A 399 -11.59 -20.04 -9.56
N SER A 400 -10.82 -19.15 -8.92
CA SER A 400 -9.40 -18.97 -9.18
C SER A 400 -8.50 -19.90 -8.36
N ASP A 401 -9.04 -20.68 -7.41
CA ASP A 401 -8.24 -21.56 -6.54
C ASP A 401 -7.48 -22.62 -7.34
N ALA A 402 -8.21 -23.44 -8.12
CA ALA A 402 -7.61 -24.53 -8.89
C ALA A 402 -6.61 -24.05 -9.97
N PRO A 403 -6.92 -23.01 -10.78
CA PRO A 403 -5.94 -22.45 -11.72
C PRO A 403 -4.65 -21.94 -11.06
N LEU A 404 -4.76 -21.32 -9.87
CA LEU A 404 -3.59 -20.84 -9.12
C LEU A 404 -2.82 -21.99 -8.47
N ASP A 405 -3.50 -23.00 -7.94
CA ASP A 405 -2.88 -24.20 -7.35
C ASP A 405 -2.06 -24.97 -8.39
N GLU A 406 -2.57 -25.10 -9.62
CA GLU A 406 -1.82 -25.70 -10.73
C GLU A 406 -0.52 -24.93 -11.00
N LEU A 407 -0.57 -23.60 -10.99
CA LEU A 407 0.59 -22.75 -11.26
C LEU A 407 1.63 -22.72 -10.12
N THR A 408 1.29 -23.21 -8.92
CA THR A 408 2.30 -23.42 -7.85
C THR A 408 3.35 -24.46 -8.22
N LYS A 409 3.08 -25.27 -9.26
CA LYS A 409 3.96 -26.31 -9.80
C LYS A 409 4.66 -25.87 -11.10
N ASP A 410 4.57 -24.59 -11.46
CA ASP A 410 5.24 -24.04 -12.65
C ASP A 410 6.77 -24.22 -12.54
N SER A 411 7.42 -24.46 -13.68
CA SER A 411 8.87 -24.68 -13.73
C SER A 411 9.67 -23.41 -13.42
N ASP A 412 9.09 -22.23 -13.64
CA ASP A 412 9.69 -20.97 -13.19
C ASP A 412 9.39 -20.73 -11.71
N THR A 413 10.43 -20.76 -10.88
CA THR A 413 10.31 -20.60 -9.43
C THR A 413 9.67 -19.27 -8.99
N GLN A 414 9.81 -18.19 -9.76
CA GLN A 414 9.20 -16.90 -9.42
C GLN A 414 7.69 -16.95 -9.69
N VAL A 415 7.28 -17.60 -10.78
CA VAL A 415 5.86 -17.86 -11.08
C VAL A 415 5.24 -18.70 -9.97
N ALA A 416 5.87 -19.82 -9.60
CA ALA A 416 5.38 -20.72 -8.56
C ALA A 416 5.22 -20.01 -7.19
N GLN A 417 6.18 -19.16 -6.82
CA GLN A 417 6.13 -18.37 -5.58
C GLN A 417 4.98 -17.36 -5.58
N GLU A 418 4.80 -16.61 -6.67
CA GLU A 418 3.70 -15.64 -6.79
C GLU A 418 2.33 -16.33 -6.87
N ALA A 419 2.24 -17.49 -7.52
CA ALA A 419 1.04 -18.33 -7.53
C ALA A 419 0.65 -18.77 -6.11
N LEU A 420 1.62 -19.19 -5.29
CA LEU A 420 1.38 -19.58 -3.90
C LEU A 420 0.88 -18.40 -3.05
N ARG A 421 1.46 -17.21 -3.24
CA ARG A 421 1.03 -15.98 -2.55
C ARG A 421 -0.39 -15.58 -2.95
N ALA A 422 -0.69 -15.66 -4.25
CA ALA A 422 -2.02 -15.37 -4.79
C ALA A 422 -3.06 -16.36 -4.27
N LEU A 423 -2.74 -17.66 -4.25
CA LEU A 423 -3.61 -18.72 -3.74
C LEU A 423 -3.98 -18.50 -2.27
N ARG A 424 -3.00 -18.17 -1.41
CA ARG A 424 -3.25 -17.81 0.00
C ARG A 424 -4.19 -16.61 0.12
N SER A 425 -4.00 -15.59 -0.72
CA SER A 425 -4.83 -14.38 -0.73
C SER A 425 -6.26 -14.64 -1.19
N VAL A 426 -6.47 -15.54 -2.15
CA VAL A 426 -7.81 -15.97 -2.57
C VAL A 426 -8.49 -16.77 -1.46
N ARG A 427 -7.81 -17.79 -0.91
CA ARG A 427 -8.36 -18.63 0.18
C ARG A 427 -8.70 -17.84 1.44
N ALA A 428 -7.89 -16.84 1.81
CA ALA A 428 -8.16 -16.00 2.97
C ALA A 428 -9.40 -15.10 2.81
N ARG A 429 -9.80 -14.79 1.56
CA ARG A 429 -10.99 -13.98 1.25
C ARG A 429 -12.25 -14.81 1.02
N ALA A 430 -12.11 -16.12 0.81
CA ALA A 430 -13.25 -17.01 0.66
C ALA A 430 -14.07 -17.05 1.96
N PRO A 431 -15.41 -17.10 1.89
CA PRO A 431 -16.24 -17.24 3.07
C PRO A 431 -15.80 -18.49 3.86
N LYS A 432 -15.55 -18.32 5.17
CA LYS A 432 -15.28 -19.45 6.07
C LYS A 432 -16.56 -20.30 6.09
N ARG A 433 -16.45 -21.53 5.59
CA ARG A 433 -17.55 -22.52 5.60
C ARG A 433 -17.89 -22.98 7.00
#